data_AF-A0A1A9RH11-F1
#
_entry.id   AF-A0A1A9RH11-F1
#
_cell.length_a   1.000
_cell.length_b   1.000
_cell.length_c   1.000
_cell.angle_alpha   90.00
_cell.angle_beta   90.00
_cell.angle_gamma   90.00
#
_symmetry.space_group_name_H-M   'P 1'
#
loop_
_entity.id
_entity.type
_entity.pdbx_description
1 polymer ?
#
loop_
_entity_poly.entity_id
_entity_poly.type
_entity_poly.pdbx_seq_one_letter_code
_entity_poly.pdbx_strand_id
1 'polypeptide(L)'
;MKKLTPILILTATISAANAAPLNEAQLAGQWRCTTEYPSIYAAVTDSLTLRPNHYANSIGDYTFRRQGLNFRFQQSATGTWQLSNDTLILVWNSNRARPQHDAATRQTIGNNPELRNIEHRIATILDSDRQAKTITLRIDSLDAGTMRQTQIDDQTGQEMAQSICRRLPN
;
A
#
# COMPACT_ATOMS: atom_id res chain seq x y z
N MET A 1 36.87 -61.30 18.29
CA MET A 1 37.13 -60.35 17.18
C MET A 1 35.88 -59.50 16.98
N LYS A 2 35.85 -58.25 17.48
CA LYS A 2 34.71 -57.33 17.34
C LYS A 2 34.83 -56.61 15.99
N LYS A 3 33.85 -56.82 15.09
CA LYS A 3 33.76 -56.11 13.81
C LYS A 3 33.05 -54.77 14.06
N LEU A 4 33.73 -53.66 13.79
CA LEU A 4 33.17 -52.30 13.78
C LEU A 4 32.68 -52.01 12.36
N THR A 5 31.38 -51.84 12.21
CA THR A 5 30.73 -51.38 10.97
C THR A 5 30.77 -49.85 10.93
N PRO A 6 31.21 -49.19 9.85
CA PRO A 6 31.15 -47.74 9.76
C PRO A 6 29.73 -47.32 9.38
N ILE A 7 29.13 -46.46 10.19
CA ILE A 7 27.87 -45.79 9.88
C ILE A 7 28.20 -44.67 8.88
N LEU A 8 27.74 -44.84 7.65
CA LEU A 8 27.80 -43.82 6.60
C LEU A 8 26.69 -42.79 6.87
N ILE A 9 27.03 -41.62 7.41
CA ILE A 9 26.09 -40.51 7.58
C ILE A 9 26.05 -39.74 6.25
N LEU A 10 25.00 -39.94 5.44
CA LEU A 10 24.71 -39.08 4.30
C LEU A 10 24.20 -37.74 4.83
N THR A 11 25.06 -36.71 4.81
CA THR A 11 24.64 -35.33 4.96
C THR A 11 23.93 -34.89 3.68
N ALA A 12 22.59 -34.96 3.67
CA ALA A 12 21.80 -34.27 2.66
C ALA A 12 21.97 -32.77 2.86
N THR A 13 22.77 -32.12 2.00
CA THR A 13 22.83 -30.67 1.92
C THR A 13 21.49 -30.18 1.38
N ILE A 14 20.65 -29.66 2.26
CA ILE A 14 19.44 -28.93 1.85
C ILE A 14 19.94 -27.63 1.20
N SER A 15 20.04 -27.62 -0.12
CA SER A 15 20.27 -26.40 -0.87
C SER A 15 19.06 -25.49 -0.63
N ALA A 16 19.21 -24.51 0.26
CA ALA A 16 18.26 -23.41 0.34
C ALA A 16 18.23 -22.75 -1.04
N ALA A 17 17.13 -22.92 -1.77
CA ALA A 17 16.88 -22.17 -2.99
C ALA A 17 16.74 -20.70 -2.58
N ASN A 18 17.83 -19.95 -2.64
CA ASN A 18 17.78 -18.50 -2.51
C ASN A 18 16.92 -18.00 -3.67
N ALA A 19 15.69 -17.59 -3.38
CA ALA A 19 14.87 -16.88 -4.35
C ALA A 19 15.68 -15.69 -4.86
N ALA A 20 15.67 -15.47 -6.18
CA ALA A 20 16.37 -14.34 -6.77
C ALA A 20 15.91 -13.04 -6.08
N PRO A 21 16.82 -12.12 -5.75
CA PRO A 21 16.44 -10.87 -5.11
C PRO A 21 15.45 -10.11 -5.99
N LEU A 22 14.46 -9.48 -5.35
CA LEU A 22 13.53 -8.58 -6.01
C LEU A 22 14.30 -7.50 -6.77
N ASN A 23 13.86 -7.18 -7.98
CA ASN A 23 14.46 -6.11 -8.77
C ASN A 23 13.42 -5.09 -9.24
N GLU A 24 13.89 -3.88 -9.51
CA GLU A 24 13.06 -2.74 -9.90
C GLU A 24 12.25 -2.99 -11.18
N ALA A 25 12.78 -3.76 -12.13
CA ALA A 25 12.08 -4.06 -13.37
C ALA A 25 10.81 -4.90 -13.15
N GLN A 26 10.78 -5.73 -12.10
CA GLN A 26 9.58 -6.48 -11.73
C GLN A 26 8.50 -5.58 -11.12
N LEU A 27 8.89 -4.51 -10.40
CA LEU A 27 7.95 -3.57 -9.81
C LEU A 27 7.45 -2.51 -10.82
N ALA A 28 8.32 -2.06 -11.72
CA ALA A 28 7.97 -1.02 -12.69
C ALA A 28 6.76 -1.42 -13.54
N GLY A 29 5.75 -0.55 -13.62
CA GLY A 29 4.48 -0.80 -14.28
C GLY A 29 3.30 -0.10 -13.60
N GLN A 30 2.10 -0.45 -14.04
CA GLN A 30 0.85 0.04 -13.46
C GLN A 30 0.21 -1.02 -12.58
N TRP A 31 -0.31 -0.59 -11.43
CA TRP A 31 -0.87 -1.43 -10.40
C TRP A 31 -2.17 -0.84 -9.88
N ARG A 32 -3.15 -1.69 -9.58
CA ARG A 32 -4.30 -1.36 -8.76
C ARG A 32 -4.14 -2.00 -7.39
N CYS A 33 -3.90 -1.19 -6.38
CA CYS A 33 -3.68 -1.61 -5.00
C CYS A 33 -4.93 -1.40 -4.16
N THR A 34 -5.30 -2.40 -3.37
CA THR A 34 -6.37 -2.26 -2.37
C THR A 34 -5.79 -2.47 -0.99
N THR A 35 -6.09 -1.54 -0.08
CA THR A 35 -5.64 -1.54 1.31
C THR A 35 -6.84 -1.36 2.22
N GLU A 36 -6.96 -2.20 3.24
CA GLU A 36 -8.02 -2.11 4.24
C GLU A 36 -7.45 -1.70 5.59
N TYR A 37 -8.14 -0.79 6.28
CA TYR A 37 -7.83 -0.35 7.63
C TYR A 37 -9.05 -0.60 8.54
N PRO A 38 -9.24 -1.85 9.02
CA PRO A 38 -10.43 -2.23 9.77
C PRO A 38 -10.61 -1.44 11.08
N SER A 39 -9.51 -1.13 11.78
CA SER A 39 -9.51 -0.38 13.04
C SER A 39 -10.12 1.01 12.94
N ILE A 40 -10.04 1.62 11.75
CA ILE A 40 -10.61 2.93 11.46
C ILE A 40 -11.72 2.87 10.41
N TYR A 41 -12.26 1.68 10.10
CA TYR A 41 -13.30 1.45 9.11
C TYR A 41 -13.05 2.23 7.80
N ALA A 42 -11.84 2.12 7.27
CA ALA A 42 -11.42 2.78 6.05
C ALA A 42 -10.87 1.78 5.03
N ALA A 43 -11.03 2.09 3.76
CA ALA A 43 -10.43 1.35 2.66
C ALA A 43 -9.92 2.31 1.59
N VAL A 44 -8.85 1.92 0.91
CA VAL A 44 -8.27 2.69 -0.19
C VAL A 44 -8.11 1.78 -1.39
N THR A 45 -8.47 2.29 -2.57
CA THR A 45 -8.09 1.69 -3.85
C THR A 45 -7.24 2.69 -4.62
N ASP A 46 -5.96 2.36 -4.81
CA ASP A 46 -4.98 3.17 -5.51
C ASP A 46 -4.73 2.65 -6.91
N SER A 47 -4.64 3.55 -7.89
CA SER A 47 -4.03 3.30 -9.19
C SER A 47 -2.61 3.86 -9.19
N LEU A 48 -1.62 2.99 -8.95
CA LEU A 48 -0.21 3.31 -8.78
C LEU A 48 0.57 3.03 -10.07
N THR A 49 1.35 4.00 -10.55
CA THR A 49 2.33 3.81 -11.61
C THR A 49 3.73 3.98 -11.06
N LEU A 50 4.58 2.96 -11.19
CA LEU A 50 6.01 3.01 -10.90
C LEU A 50 6.78 3.01 -12.21
N ARG A 51 7.44 4.12 -12.56
CA ARG A 51 8.19 4.23 -13.81
C ARG A 51 9.64 3.77 -13.63
N PRO A 52 10.29 3.19 -14.65
CA PRO A 52 11.70 2.77 -14.56
C PRO A 52 12.71 3.88 -14.22
N ASN A 53 12.34 5.16 -14.39
CA ASN A 53 13.17 6.31 -14.04
C ASN A 53 12.92 6.83 -12.61
N HIS A 54 12.44 5.96 -11.71
CA HIS A 54 12.14 6.27 -10.30
C HIS A 54 11.04 7.32 -10.06
N TYR A 55 10.32 7.75 -11.09
CA TYR A 55 9.12 8.58 -10.93
C TYR A 55 7.90 7.72 -10.63
N ALA A 56 7.01 8.20 -9.76
CA ALA A 56 5.77 7.55 -9.43
C ALA A 56 4.58 8.51 -9.45
N ASN A 57 3.40 7.97 -9.74
CA ASN A 57 2.12 8.67 -9.59
C ASN A 57 1.07 7.73 -9.01
N SER A 58 0.15 8.27 -8.22
CA SER A 58 -1.01 7.55 -7.70
C SER A 58 -2.30 8.34 -7.84
N ILE A 59 -3.42 7.64 -8.00
CA ILE A 59 -4.77 8.17 -7.75
C ILE A 59 -5.44 7.21 -6.76
N GLY A 60 -5.66 7.69 -5.53
CA GLY A 60 -6.30 6.96 -4.46
C GLY A 60 -7.76 7.33 -4.29
N ASP A 61 -8.62 6.32 -4.31
CA ASP A 61 -10.03 6.42 -3.92
C ASP A 61 -10.19 5.91 -2.49
N TYR A 62 -10.46 6.82 -1.57
CA TYR A 62 -10.61 6.57 -0.14
C TYR A 62 -12.08 6.44 0.22
N THR A 63 -12.42 5.45 1.04
CA THR A 63 -13.75 5.30 1.64
C THR A 63 -13.63 5.16 3.15
N PHE A 64 -14.34 6.00 3.89
CA PHE A 64 -14.44 5.95 5.35
C PHE A 64 -15.90 5.70 5.74
N ARG A 65 -16.17 4.66 6.52
CA ARG A 65 -17.52 4.36 7.00
C ARG A 65 -17.74 4.99 8.37
N ARG A 66 -18.65 5.96 8.48
CA ARG A 66 -19.00 6.65 9.73
C ARG A 66 -20.48 6.92 9.77
N GLN A 67 -21.11 6.68 10.93
CA GLN A 67 -22.54 6.97 11.15
C GLN A 67 -23.47 6.41 10.05
N GLY A 68 -23.19 5.19 9.59
CA GLY A 68 -23.96 4.54 8.54
C GLY A 68 -23.73 5.06 7.12
N LEU A 69 -22.86 6.06 6.92
CA LEU A 69 -22.56 6.66 5.63
C LEU A 69 -21.14 6.30 5.15
N ASN A 70 -20.98 6.22 3.83
CA ASN A 70 -19.67 6.07 3.17
C ASN A 70 -19.17 7.44 2.73
N PHE A 71 -18.17 7.96 3.44
CA PHE A 71 -17.48 9.17 3.04
C PHE A 71 -16.38 8.83 2.04
N ARG A 72 -16.54 9.26 0.79
CA ARG A 72 -15.64 8.99 -0.34
C ARG A 72 -14.81 10.22 -0.68
N PHE A 73 -13.51 10.02 -0.86
CA PHE A 73 -12.58 11.05 -1.30
C PHE A 73 -11.69 10.50 -2.41
N GLN A 74 -11.21 11.37 -3.27
CA GLN A 74 -10.15 11.06 -4.23
C GLN A 74 -8.96 11.99 -4.03
N GLN A 75 -7.76 11.44 -4.08
CA GLN A 75 -6.51 12.18 -3.96
C GLN A 75 -5.50 11.66 -4.98
N SER A 76 -4.91 12.56 -5.76
CA SER A 76 -3.80 12.24 -6.65
C SER A 76 -2.49 12.60 -5.98
N ALA A 77 -1.45 11.79 -6.19
CA ALA A 77 -0.10 12.06 -5.72
C ALA A 77 0.92 11.85 -6.84
N THR A 78 2.03 12.59 -6.77
CA THR A 78 3.20 12.41 -7.63
C THR A 78 4.46 12.38 -6.77
N GLY A 79 5.47 11.64 -7.18
CA GLY A 79 6.58 11.39 -6.30
C GLY A 79 7.71 10.61 -6.92
N THR A 80 8.58 10.11 -6.06
CA THR A 80 9.65 9.19 -6.42
C THR A 80 9.50 7.86 -5.70
N TRP A 81 10.14 6.83 -6.24
CA TRP A 81 10.19 5.51 -5.63
C TRP A 81 11.59 4.91 -5.74
N GLN A 82 11.94 4.06 -4.79
CA GLN A 82 13.18 3.28 -4.80
C GLN A 82 12.94 1.93 -4.14
N LEU A 83 13.68 0.91 -4.58
CA LEU A 83 13.68 -0.41 -3.96
C LEU A 83 15.04 -0.66 -3.28
N SER A 84 15.00 -1.05 -2.02
CA SER A 84 16.17 -1.56 -1.30
C SER A 84 15.83 -2.93 -0.72
N ASN A 85 16.44 -3.99 -1.25
CA ASN A 85 16.07 -5.37 -0.97
C ASN A 85 14.57 -5.63 -1.24
N ASP A 86 13.80 -5.91 -0.21
CA ASP A 86 12.35 -6.12 -0.24
C ASP A 86 11.57 -4.87 0.18
N THR A 87 12.23 -3.74 0.40
CA THR A 87 11.62 -2.52 0.91
C THR A 87 11.45 -1.50 -0.21
N LEU A 88 10.20 -1.22 -0.56
CA LEU A 88 9.78 -0.14 -1.46
C LEU A 88 9.56 1.14 -0.64
N ILE A 89 10.30 2.19 -0.97
CA ILE A 89 10.16 3.51 -0.34
C ILE A 89 9.54 4.45 -1.38
N LEU A 90 8.43 5.08 -1.01
CA LEU A 90 7.73 6.07 -1.82
C LEU A 90 7.81 7.44 -1.14
N VAL A 91 8.11 8.48 -1.91
CA VAL A 91 8.10 9.86 -1.43
C VAL A 91 7.06 10.64 -2.21
N TRP A 92 5.92 10.94 -1.58
CA TRP A 92 4.74 11.48 -2.23
C TRP A 92 4.53 12.96 -1.97
N ASN A 93 4.28 13.72 -3.03
CA ASN A 93 3.63 15.02 -2.98
C ASN A 93 2.16 14.83 -3.37
N SER A 94 1.28 14.90 -2.37
CA SER A 94 -0.15 14.67 -2.56
C SER A 94 -0.89 15.97 -2.82
N ASN A 95 -1.79 15.95 -3.79
CA ASN A 95 -2.74 17.04 -4.00
C ASN A 95 -3.80 17.04 -2.88
N ARG A 96 -4.60 18.09 -2.84
CA ARG A 96 -5.73 18.17 -1.92
C ARG A 96 -6.76 17.07 -2.19
N ALA A 97 -7.17 16.35 -1.16
CA ALA A 97 -8.26 15.38 -1.26
C ALA A 97 -9.58 16.08 -1.63
N ARG A 98 -10.36 15.46 -2.52
CA ARG A 98 -11.64 15.98 -2.99
C ARG A 98 -12.77 15.01 -2.65
N PRO A 99 -13.87 15.47 -2.02
CA PRO A 99 -15.04 14.62 -1.81
C PRO A 99 -15.61 14.10 -3.14
N GLN A 100 -15.98 12.82 -3.18
CA GLN A 100 -16.55 12.11 -4.33
C GLN A 100 -17.87 11.42 -3.96
N HIS A 101 -18.76 12.17 -3.33
CA HIS A 101 -20.06 11.68 -2.90
C HIS A 101 -21.10 11.77 -4.03
N ASP A 102 -22.00 10.78 -4.10
CA ASP A 102 -23.20 10.88 -4.94
C ASP A 102 -24.14 12.00 -4.46
N ALA A 103 -25.15 12.34 -5.26
CA ALA A 103 -26.06 13.46 -4.98
C ALA A 103 -26.81 13.30 -3.64
N ALA A 104 -27.31 12.09 -3.34
CA ALA A 104 -28.08 11.82 -2.13
C ALA A 104 -27.21 11.95 -0.87
N THR A 105 -25.99 11.41 -0.93
CA THR A 105 -24.97 11.51 0.13
C THR A 105 -24.57 12.97 0.36
N ARG A 106 -24.31 13.74 -0.71
CA ARG A 106 -23.99 15.18 -0.59
C ARG A 106 -25.12 15.97 0.07
N GLN A 107 -26.37 15.71 -0.31
CA GLN A 107 -27.52 16.36 0.29
C GLN A 107 -27.66 16.01 1.78
N THR A 108 -27.45 14.73 2.12
CA THR A 108 -27.52 14.24 3.51
C THR A 108 -26.46 14.89 4.38
N ILE A 109 -25.20 14.95 3.89
CA ILE A 109 -24.10 15.65 4.56
C ILE A 109 -24.44 17.15 4.68
N GLY A 110 -24.87 17.78 3.58
CA GLY A 110 -25.21 19.20 3.54
C GLY A 110 -26.26 19.61 4.57
N ASN A 111 -27.24 18.75 4.84
CA ASN A 111 -28.32 19.03 5.78
C ASN A 111 -27.99 18.70 7.25
N ASN A 112 -26.89 17.99 7.53
CA ASN A 112 -26.53 17.56 8.87
C ASN A 112 -25.17 18.14 9.33
N PRO A 113 -25.14 19.07 10.31
CA PRO A 113 -23.90 19.66 10.81
C PRO A 113 -22.85 18.67 11.32
N GLU A 114 -23.27 17.56 11.93
CA GLU A 114 -22.38 16.54 12.45
C GLU A 114 -21.66 15.81 11.32
N LEU A 115 -22.39 15.43 10.27
CA LEU A 115 -21.81 14.78 9.08
C LEU A 115 -20.85 15.71 8.35
N ARG A 116 -21.13 17.02 8.27
CA ARG A 116 -20.19 18.01 7.71
C ARG A 116 -18.90 18.09 8.51
N ASN A 117 -18.98 18.05 9.85
CA ASN A 117 -17.80 18.04 10.70
C ASN A 117 -16.97 16.76 10.51
N ILE A 118 -17.63 15.61 10.34
CA ILE A 118 -16.95 14.34 10.02
C ILE A 118 -16.22 14.43 8.67
N GLU A 119 -16.91 14.88 7.61
CA GLU A 119 -16.31 15.08 6.29
C GLU A 119 -15.09 16.01 6.37
N HIS A 120 -15.23 17.14 7.07
CA HIS A 120 -14.16 18.10 7.26
C HIS A 120 -12.95 17.49 7.96
N ARG A 121 -13.15 16.75 9.06
CA ARG A 121 -12.06 16.09 9.80
C ARG A 121 -11.33 15.06 8.94
N ILE A 122 -12.06 14.28 8.15
CA ILE A 122 -11.45 13.31 7.22
C ILE A 122 -10.60 14.05 6.17
N ALA A 123 -11.16 15.10 5.56
CA ALA A 123 -10.41 15.91 4.60
C ALA A 123 -9.14 16.50 5.21
N THR A 124 -9.21 17.01 6.45
CA THR A 124 -8.03 17.51 7.18
C THR A 124 -6.98 16.44 7.40
N ILE A 125 -7.36 15.19 7.74
CA ILE A 125 -6.42 14.09 7.92
C ILE A 125 -5.72 13.75 6.60
N LEU A 126 -6.46 13.67 5.50
CA LEU A 126 -5.90 13.40 4.17
C LEU A 126 -4.99 14.54 3.67
N ASP A 127 -5.31 15.77 4.04
CA ASP A 127 -4.57 16.98 3.68
C ASP A 127 -3.46 17.35 4.69
N SER A 128 -3.25 16.57 5.76
CA SER A 128 -2.67 17.06 7.02
C SER A 128 -1.21 17.49 7.01
N ASP A 129 -0.50 17.40 5.89
CA ASP A 129 0.79 18.06 5.69
C ASP A 129 1.05 18.14 4.19
N ARG A 130 1.17 19.37 3.66
CA ARG A 130 1.53 19.61 2.24
C ARG A 130 2.99 19.32 1.92
N GLN A 131 3.71 18.70 2.86
CA GLN A 131 5.08 18.28 2.67
C GLN A 131 5.11 16.90 2.02
N ALA A 132 6.26 16.57 1.42
CA ALA A 132 6.48 15.25 0.88
C ALA A 132 6.35 14.21 2.01
N LYS A 133 5.50 13.20 1.81
CA LYS A 133 5.30 12.10 2.77
C LYS A 133 6.08 10.88 2.31
N THR A 134 6.93 10.35 3.17
CA THR A 134 7.57 9.06 2.97
C THR A 134 6.61 7.96 3.38
N ILE A 135 6.49 6.92 2.57
CA ILE A 135 5.76 5.69 2.86
C ILE A 135 6.69 4.52 2.62
N THR A 136 6.92 3.72 3.66
CA THR A 136 7.73 2.50 3.59
C THR A 136 6.84 1.27 3.47
N LEU A 137 7.11 0.45 2.46
CA LEU A 137 6.35 -0.75 2.15
C LEU A 137 7.31 -1.94 2.08
N ARG A 138 7.11 -2.96 2.91
CA ARG A 138 7.78 -4.25 2.73
C ARG A 138 7.02 -5.06 1.68
N ILE A 139 7.71 -5.54 0.66
CA ILE A 139 7.15 -6.42 -0.38
C ILE A 139 7.18 -7.85 0.15
N ASP A 140 6.02 -8.33 0.60
CA ASP A 140 5.88 -9.67 1.17
C ASP A 140 5.92 -10.76 0.08
N SER A 141 5.41 -10.45 -1.12
CA SER A 141 5.50 -11.34 -2.29
C SER A 141 5.27 -10.58 -3.58
N LEU A 142 5.94 -10.99 -4.66
CA LEU A 142 5.76 -10.44 -6.01
C LEU A 142 5.75 -11.56 -7.05
N ASP A 143 4.69 -11.60 -7.85
CA ASP A 143 4.60 -12.38 -9.09
C ASP A 143 4.25 -11.48 -10.28
N ALA A 144 4.13 -12.06 -11.48
CA ALA A 144 3.90 -11.30 -12.71
C ALA A 144 2.61 -10.46 -12.72
N GLY A 145 1.61 -10.82 -11.91
CA GLY A 145 0.30 -10.15 -11.87
C GLY A 145 -0.08 -9.59 -10.49
N THR A 146 0.61 -9.97 -9.43
CA THR A 146 0.23 -9.65 -8.05
C THR A 146 1.43 -9.26 -7.23
N MET A 147 1.29 -8.16 -6.50
CA MET A 147 2.22 -7.73 -5.46
C MET A 147 1.47 -7.65 -4.13
N ARG A 148 2.00 -8.29 -3.09
CA ARG A 148 1.52 -8.14 -1.71
C ARG A 148 2.56 -7.34 -0.94
N GLN A 149 2.10 -6.34 -0.22
CA GLN A 149 2.97 -5.45 0.52
C GLN A 149 2.35 -5.04 1.85
N THR A 150 3.19 -4.78 2.83
CA THR A 150 2.80 -4.31 4.15
C THR A 150 3.40 -2.93 4.40
N GLN A 151 2.57 -1.95 4.72
CA GLN A 151 3.02 -0.63 5.15
C GLN A 151 3.61 -0.73 6.55
N ILE A 152 4.82 -0.18 6.69
CA ILE A 152 5.54 -0.08 7.94
C ILE A 152 5.45 1.36 8.43
N ASP A 153 5.16 1.52 9.71
CA ASP A 153 5.21 2.82 10.38
C ASP A 153 6.68 3.24 10.55
N ASP A 154 7.09 4.33 9.91
CA ASP A 154 8.49 4.78 9.90
C ASP A 154 9.02 5.18 11.29
N GLN A 155 8.14 5.48 12.25
CA GLN A 155 8.52 5.92 13.59
C GLN A 155 8.67 4.74 14.56
N THR A 156 7.82 3.73 14.42
CA THR A 156 7.70 2.62 15.38
C THR A 156 8.17 1.28 14.80
N GLY A 157 8.32 1.17 13.49
CA GLY A 157 8.64 -0.06 12.77
C GLY A 157 7.49 -1.08 12.76
N GLN A 158 6.30 -0.71 13.25
CA GLN A 158 5.16 -1.62 13.32
C GLN A 158 4.45 -1.75 11.98
N GLU A 159 3.85 -2.93 11.75
CA GLU A 159 3.00 -3.17 10.58
C GLU A 159 1.68 -2.41 10.74
N MET A 160 1.33 -1.60 9.74
CA MET A 160 0.14 -0.76 9.76
C MET A 160 -1.03 -1.39 8.99
N ALA A 161 -0.78 -1.75 7.72
CA ALA A 161 -1.80 -2.27 6.84
C ALA A 161 -1.19 -3.05 5.67
N GLN A 162 -1.91 -4.07 5.22
CA GLN A 162 -1.55 -4.87 4.06
C GLN A 162 -2.29 -4.38 2.83
N SER A 163 -1.58 -4.35 1.70
CA SER A 163 -2.12 -4.01 0.40
C SER A 163 -1.94 -5.16 -0.57
N ILE A 164 -2.96 -5.41 -1.39
CA ILE A 164 -2.87 -6.34 -2.51
C ILE A 164 -2.95 -5.51 -3.80
N CYS A 165 -1.89 -5.55 -4.58
CA CYS A 165 -1.76 -4.85 -5.84
C CYS A 165 -1.88 -5.82 -7.00
N ARG A 166 -2.75 -5.52 -7.96
CA ARG A 166 -2.91 -6.27 -9.21
C ARG A 166 -2.34 -5.47 -10.36
N ARG A 167 -1.49 -6.09 -11.16
CA ARG A 167 -0.91 -5.45 -12.33
C ARG A 167 -2.01 -5.10 -13.33
N LEU A 168 -1.99 -3.89 -13.86
CA LEU A 168 -2.88 -3.45 -14.92
C LEU A 168 -2.24 -3.74 -16.28
N PRO A 169 -3.03 -4.10 -17.31
CA PRO A 169 -2.50 -4.24 -18.66
C PRO A 169 -1.97 -2.87 -19.13
N ASN A 170 -0.84 -2.90 -19.83
CA ASN A 170 -0.25 -1.72 -20.46
C ASN A 170 -1.11 -1.22 -21.62
#